data_AF-A0A953C3K2-F1
#
_entry.id   AF-A0A953C3K2-F1
#
_cell.length_a   1.000
_cell.length_b   1.000
_cell.length_c   1.000
_cell.angle_alpha   90.00
_cell.angle_beta   90.00
_cell.angle_gamma   90.00
#
_symmetry.space_group_name_H-M   'P 1'
#
loop_
_entity.id
_entity.type
_entity.pdbx_description
1 polymer ?
#
loop_
_entity_poly.entity_id
_entity_poly.type
_entity_poly.pdbx_seq_one_letter_code
_entity_poly.pdbx_strand_id
1 'polypeptide(L)' 'AAGSRASASAPLAWARLEPEAVTDGVMNGLRFVIDLTTWPGGERRIVGYTDGHVRAVYAP' A
#
# COMPACT_ATOMS: atom_id res chain seq x y z
N ALA A 1 1.12 -9.53 18.10
CA ALA A 1 0.39 -8.82 19.19
C ALA A 1 -0.23 -7.47 18.76
N ALA A 2 0.24 -6.78 17.70
CA ALA A 2 -0.35 -5.51 17.27
C ALA A 2 -1.78 -5.68 16.70
N GLY A 3 -2.00 -6.69 15.86
CA GLY A 3 -3.32 -6.93 15.25
C GLY A 3 -4.44 -7.24 16.25
N SER A 4 -4.13 -7.89 17.37
CA SER A 4 -5.12 -8.20 18.42
C SER A 4 -5.49 -6.99 19.28
N ARG A 5 -4.71 -5.90 19.25
CA ARG A 5 -5.00 -4.65 19.95
C ARG A 5 -5.65 -3.60 19.06
N ALA A 6 -5.69 -3.83 17.75
CA ALA A 6 -6.26 -2.90 16.81
C ALA A 6 -7.79 -2.84 16.98
N SER A 7 -8.33 -1.64 16.85
CA SER A 7 -9.76 -1.38 16.91
C SER A 7 -10.17 -0.39 15.83
N ALA A 8 -11.47 -0.16 15.64
CA ALA A 8 -11.94 0.83 14.67
C ALA A 8 -11.45 2.26 14.99
N SER A 9 -11.26 2.62 16.27
CA SER A 9 -10.76 3.93 16.69
C SER A 9 -9.23 4.02 16.78
N ALA A 10 -8.53 2.88 16.71
CA ALA A 10 -7.07 2.78 16.70
C ALA A 10 -6.65 1.64 15.76
N PRO A 11 -6.77 1.83 14.43
CA PRO A 11 -6.47 0.78 13.46
C PRO A 11 -4.96 0.55 13.35
N LEU A 12 -4.58 -0.69 13.05
CA LEU A 12 -3.26 -1.05 12.58
C LEU A 12 -3.19 -0.81 11.07
N ALA A 13 -2.21 -0.04 10.61
CA ALA A 13 -1.95 0.14 9.18
C ALA A 13 -0.74 -0.71 8.76
N TRP A 14 -0.91 -1.53 7.72
CA TRP A 14 0.19 -2.20 7.04
C TRP A 14 0.54 -1.41 5.79
N ALA A 15 1.77 -0.88 5.75
CA ALA A 15 2.33 -0.25 4.57
C ALA A 15 2.98 -1.28 3.62
N ARG A 16 2.74 -1.11 2.33
CA ARG A 16 3.27 -1.98 1.27
C ARG A 16 3.85 -1.14 0.15
N LEU A 17 4.96 -1.63 -0.43
CA LEU A 17 5.59 -1.11 -1.64
C LEU A 17 5.82 -2.30 -2.57
N GLU A 18 5.08 -2.39 -3.66
CA GLU A 18 5.11 -3.56 -4.55
C GLU A 18 4.84 -3.16 -6.01
N PRO A 19 5.27 -3.95 -7.01
CA PRO A 19 5.01 -3.67 -8.41
C PRO A 19 3.51 -3.71 -8.74
N GLU A 20 3.00 -2.69 -9.44
CA GLU A 20 1.58 -2.62 -9.85
C GLU A 20 1.19 -3.78 -10.78
N ALA A 21 2.16 -4.33 -11.53
CA ALA A 21 1.94 -5.45 -12.42
C ALA A 21 1.58 -6.75 -11.70
N VAL A 22 2.07 -6.93 -10.47
CA VAL A 22 1.82 -8.16 -9.68
C VAL A 22 0.56 -8.01 -8.83
N THR A 23 0.24 -6.79 -8.39
CA THR A 23 -0.80 -6.60 -7.36
C THR A 23 -2.02 -5.84 -7.81
N ASP A 24 -1.95 -5.13 -8.93
CA ASP A 24 -3.01 -4.25 -9.42
C ASP A 24 -3.42 -4.56 -10.88
N GLY A 25 -2.87 -5.64 -11.45
CA GLY A 25 -3.24 -6.12 -12.78
C GLY A 25 -2.77 -5.23 -13.93
N VAL A 26 -1.84 -4.30 -13.67
CA VAL A 26 -1.30 -3.40 -14.70
C VAL A 26 -0.25 -4.14 -15.53
N MET A 27 -0.66 -4.62 -16.71
CA MET A 27 0.22 -5.37 -17.60
C MET A 27 1.49 -4.58 -17.96
N ASN A 28 2.65 -5.20 -17.76
CA ASN A 28 3.98 -4.62 -18.03
C ASN A 28 4.26 -3.29 -17.31
N GLY A 29 3.54 -2.99 -16.21
CA GLY A 29 3.77 -1.79 -15.40
C GLY A 29 5.13 -1.83 -14.70
N LEU A 30 5.88 -0.74 -14.80
CA LEU A 30 7.20 -0.58 -14.15
C LEU A 30 7.14 0.26 -12.86
N ARG A 31 5.94 0.70 -12.47
CA ARG A 31 5.75 1.48 -11.24
C ARG A 31 5.53 0.56 -10.05
N PHE A 32 5.86 1.07 -8.88
CA PHE A 32 5.56 0.44 -7.62
C PHE A 32 4.52 1.29 -6.89
N VAL A 33 3.54 0.62 -6.29
CA VAL A 33 2.44 1.25 -5.55
C VAL A 33 2.82 1.29 -4.08
N ILE A 34 2.68 2.47 -3.47
CA ILE A 34 2.72 2.63 -2.02
C ILE A 34 1.26 2.66 -1.54
N ASP A 35 0.87 1.67 -0.75
CA ASP A 35 -0.45 1.66 -0.12
C ASP A 35 -0.43 1.27 1.35
N LEU A 36 -1.53 1.62 2.00
CA LEU A 36 -1.85 1.27 3.37
C LEU A 36 -3.08 0.36 3.34
N THR A 37 -3.00 -0.80 3.98
CA THR A 37 -4.17 -1.63 4.31
C THR A 37 -4.41 -1.58 5.81
N THR A 38 -5.62 -1.20 6.24
CA THR A 38 -5.95 -1.08 7.65
C THR A 38 -6.57 -2.36 8.23
N TRP A 39 -6.36 -2.58 9.52
CA TRP A 39 -7.01 -3.64 10.31
C TRP A 39 -7.48 -3.07 11.65
N PRO A 40 -8.71 -3.37 12.12
CA PRO A 40 -9.76 -4.10 11.44
C PRO A 40 -10.39 -3.30 10.29
N GLY A 41 -11.04 -3.98 9.34
CA GLY A 41 -11.78 -3.36 8.22
C GLY A 41 -11.20 -3.64 6.84
N GLY A 42 -9.88 -3.78 6.72
CA GLY A 42 -9.23 -4.15 5.46
C GLY A 42 -9.25 -3.05 4.40
N GLU A 43 -9.51 -1.80 4.77
CA GLU A 43 -9.56 -0.70 3.80
C GLU A 43 -8.17 -0.46 3.22
N ARG A 44 -8.08 -0.47 1.89
CA ARG A 44 -6.85 -0.20 1.16
C ARG A 44 -6.88 1.23 0.61
N ARG A 45 -5.82 1.98 0.89
CA ARG A 45 -5.59 3.33 0.35
C ARG A 45 -4.24 3.42 -0.32
N ILE A 46 -4.22 3.76 -1.60
CA ILE A 46 -2.99 4.15 -2.31
C ILE A 46 -2.60 5.56 -1.85
N VAL A 47 -1.35 5.72 -1.43
CA VAL A 47 -0.80 6.99 -0.94
C VAL A 47 0.28 7.55 -1.85
N GLY A 48 0.78 6.75 -2.81
CA GLY A 48 1.71 7.22 -3.81
C GLY A 48 2.20 6.12 -4.74
N TYR A 49 3.02 6.53 -5.69
CA TYR A 49 3.70 5.66 -6.63
C TYR A 49 5.20 5.97 -6.65
N THR A 50 6.00 5.02 -7.07
CA THR A 50 7.43 5.22 -7.36
C THR A 50 7.80 4.54 -8.67
N ASP A 51 8.92 4.93 -9.29
CA ASP A 51 9.51 4.10 -10.33
C ASP A 51 10.15 2.83 -9.73
N GLY A 52 10.43 1.82 -10.56
CA GLY A 52 11.00 0.54 -10.10
C GLY A 52 12.36 0.62 -9.39
N HIS A 53 13.03 1.78 -9.41
CA HIS A 53 14.27 2.03 -8.66
C HIS A 53 14.06 2.95 -7.45
N VAL A 54 12.83 3.33 -7.13
CA VAL A 54 12.46 4.14 -5.94
C VAL A 54 13.24 5.46 -5.88
N ARG A 55 13.41 6.14 -7.02
CA ARG A 55 14.17 7.39 -7.10
C ARG A 55 13.32 8.63 -6.80
N ALA A 56 12.02 8.54 -7.05
CA ALA A 56 11.06 9.58 -6.75
C ALA A 56 9.72 9.01 -6.30
N VAL A 57 9.00 9.78 -5.48
CA VAL A 57 7.62 9.49 -5.03
C VAL A 57 6.66 10.46 -5.73
N TYR A 58 5.60 9.91 -6.30
CA TYR A 58 4.52 10.67 -6.94
C TYR A 58 3.24 10.50 -6.11
N ALA A 59 2.65 11.61 -5.67
CA ALA A 59 1.36 11.61 -5.00
C ALA A 59 0.21 11.53 -6.03
N PRO A 60 -0.90 10.84 -5.72
CA PRO A 60 -2.07 10.73 -6.59
C PRO A 60 -2.84 12.05 -6.75
#